data_AF-A0A1Q6U512-F1
#
_entry.id   AF-A0A1Q6U512-F1
#
_cell.length_a   1.000
_cell.length_b   1.000
_cell.length_c   1.000
_cell.angle_alpha   90.00
_cell.angle_beta   90.00
_cell.angle_gamma   90.00
#
_symmetry.space_group_name_H-M   'P 1'
#
loop_
_entity.id
_entity.type
_entity.pdbx_description
1 polymer ?
#
loop_
_entity_poly.entity_id
_entity_poly.type
_entity_poly.pdbx_seq_one_letter_code
_entity_poly.pdbx_strand_id
1 'polypeptide(L)' 'MKISKRERDVLCLMCLSNKQIAEHLNISIVTVKSHIVNLLNKFGTNNRSQVIICALKQNVIDLQDIVIEN' A
#
# COMPACT_ATOMS: atom_id res chain seq x y z
N MET A 1 -5.53 11.13 -10.21
CA MET A 1 -6.01 9.98 -9.41
C MET A 1 -6.03 10.38 -7.94
N LYS A 2 -7.09 10.05 -7.18
CA LYS A 2 -7.18 10.39 -5.75
C LYS A 2 -6.91 9.15 -4.89
N ILE A 3 -5.88 9.23 -4.03
CA ILE A 3 -5.58 8.24 -3.00
C ILE A 3 -6.23 8.70 -1.69
N SER A 4 -6.99 7.82 -1.05
CA SER A 4 -7.56 8.09 0.29
C SER A 4 -6.48 7.95 1.36
N LYS A 5 -6.74 8.52 2.55
CA LYS A 5 -5.81 8.39 3.69
C LYS A 5 -5.49 6.92 4.00
N ARG A 6 -6.52 6.06 4.07
CA ARG A 6 -6.34 4.63 4.34
C ARG A 6 -5.58 3.89 3.25
N GLU A 7 -5.80 4.22 1.99
CA GLU A 7 -4.99 3.67 0.90
C GLU A 7 -3.54 4.13 0.97
N ARG A 8 -3.28 5.37 1.42
CA ARG A 8 -1.90 5.84 1.67
C ARG A 8 -1.26 5.07 2.82
N ASP A 9 -1.96 4.89 3.93
CA ASP A 9 -1.47 4.11 5.08
C ASP A 9 -1.12 2.67 4.67
N VAL A 10 -1.99 2.03 3.89
CA VAL A 10 -1.72 0.69 3.36
C VAL A 10 -0.52 0.70 2.42
N LEU A 11 -0.45 1.69 1.51
CA LEU A 11 0.64 1.85 0.55
C LEU A 11 2.02 1.99 1.21
N CYS A 12 2.11 2.75 2.30
CA CYS A 12 3.32 2.88 3.13
C CYS A 12 3.80 1.55 3.74
N LEU A 13 2.86 0.63 4.01
CA LEU A 13 3.11 -0.67 4.60
C LEU A 13 3.18 -1.81 3.56
N MET A 14 3.05 -1.53 2.26
CA MET A 14 2.93 -2.58 1.23
C MET A 14 4.17 -3.46 1.06
N CYS A 15 5.32 -3.09 1.63
CA CYS A 15 6.49 -3.98 1.73
C CYS A 15 6.24 -5.17 2.66
N LEU A 16 5.34 -5.06 3.63
CA LEU A 16 5.02 -6.09 4.61
C LEU A 16 4.03 -7.13 4.07
N SER A 17 3.78 -8.20 4.84
CA SER A 17 2.71 -9.15 4.54
C SER A 17 1.33 -8.57 4.86
N ASN A 18 0.27 -9.07 4.23
CA ASN A 18 -1.10 -8.61 4.51
C ASN A 18 -1.50 -8.79 5.99
N LYS A 19 -0.91 -9.78 6.67
CA LYS A 19 -1.11 -10.02 8.10
C LYS A 19 -0.48 -8.90 8.93
N GLN A 20 0.77 -8.56 8.64
CA GLN A 20 1.46 -7.44 9.32
C GLN A 20 0.76 -6.11 9.06
N ILE A 21 0.35 -5.83 7.82
CA ILE A 21 -0.41 -4.60 7.50
C ILE A 21 -1.71 -4.55 8.31
N ALA A 22 -2.41 -5.68 8.44
CA ALA A 22 -3.64 -5.78 9.22
C ALA A 22 -3.39 -5.50 10.71
N GLU A 23 -2.31 -6.04 11.27
CA GLU A 23 -1.87 -5.80 12.65
C GLU A 23 -1.48 -4.33 12.88
N HIS A 24 -0.66 -3.75 12.00
CA HIS A 24 -0.24 -2.35 12.07
C HIS A 24 -1.41 -1.35 12.00
N LEU A 25 -2.42 -1.64 11.17
CA LEU A 25 -3.56 -0.75 10.97
C LEU A 25 -4.77 -1.08 11.86
N ASN A 26 -4.69 -2.15 12.65
CA ASN A 26 -5.78 -2.70 13.45
C ASN A 26 -7.07 -2.90 12.64
N ILE A 27 -6.97 -3.60 11.51
CA ILE A 27 -8.09 -3.95 10.61
C ILE A 27 -8.01 -5.41 10.18
N SER A 28 -9.05 -5.93 9.54
CA SER A 28 -9.02 -7.30 9.05
C SER A 28 -8.09 -7.47 7.82
N ILE A 29 -7.52 -8.66 7.66
CA ILE A 29 -6.75 -9.03 6.45
C ILE A 29 -7.59 -8.88 5.18
N VAL A 30 -8.91 -9.13 5.25
CA VAL A 30 -9.83 -8.95 4.12
C VAL A 30 -9.93 -7.47 3.72
N THR A 31 -9.98 -6.57 4.70
CA THR A 31 -9.97 -5.12 4.49
C THR A 31 -8.66 -4.67 3.85
N VAL A 32 -7.51 -5.19 4.31
CA VAL A 32 -6.20 -4.94 3.67
C VAL A 32 -6.20 -5.38 2.22
N LYS A 33 -6.66 -6.60 1.92
CA LYS A 33 -6.76 -7.11 0.54
C LYS A 33 -7.61 -6.19 -0.34
N SER A 34 -8.74 -5.70 0.17
CA SER A 34 -9.61 -4.76 -0.55
C SER A 34 -8.87 -3.45 -0.88
N HIS A 35 -8.14 -2.87 0.08
CA HIS A 35 -7.32 -1.68 -0.17
C HIS A 35 -6.22 -1.94 -1.20
N ILE A 36 -5.54 -3.09 -1.13
CA ILE A 36 -4.51 -3.47 -2.11
C ILE A 36 -5.12 -3.60 -3.50
N VAL A 37 -6.27 -4.26 -3.67
CA VAL A 37 -6.96 -4.37 -4.97
C VAL A 37 -7.32 -2.99 -5.52
N ASN A 38 -7.82 -2.10 -4.67
CA ASN A 38 -8.13 -0.73 -5.09
C ASN A 38 -6.87 0.04 -5.53
N LEU A 39 -5.76 -0.10 -4.80
CA LEU A 39 -4.46 0.47 -5.18
C LEU A 39 -3.97 -0.10 -6.53
N LEU A 40 -4.00 -1.42 -6.69
CA LEU A 40 -3.63 -2.10 -7.94
C LEU A 40 -4.42 -1.55 -9.13
N ASN A 41 -5.73 -1.47 -9.01
CA ASN A 41 -6.62 -0.90 -10.05
C ASN A 41 -6.29 0.57 -10.35
N LYS A 42 -6.02 1.35 -9.31
CA LYS A 42 -5.68 2.77 -9.41
C LYS A 42 -4.35 3.00 -10.14
N PHE A 43 -3.35 2.18 -9.85
CA PHE A 43 -2.03 2.24 -10.51
C PHE A 43 -1.97 1.45 -11.83
N GLY A 44 -3.06 0.78 -12.22
CA GLY A 44 -3.14 0.03 -13.48
C GLY A 44 -2.19 -1.17 -13.53
N THR A 45 -1.91 -1.80 -12.39
CA THR A 45 -0.98 -2.94 -12.28
C THR A 45 -1.57 -4.02 -11.39
N ASN A 46 -1.21 -5.28 -11.66
CA ASN A 46 -1.56 -6.43 -10.81
C ASN A 46 -0.40 -6.83 -9.87
N ASN A 47 0.68 -6.05 -9.83
CA ASN A 47 1.86 -6.34 -9.04
C ASN A 47 2.04 -5.31 -7.91
N ARG A 48 1.97 -5.78 -6.66
CA ARG A 48 2.14 -4.94 -5.45
C ARG A 48 3.46 -4.16 -5.43
N SER A 49 4.56 -4.75 -5.92
CA SER A 49 5.87 -4.08 -5.94
C SER A 49 5.90 -2.98 -6.99
N GLN A 50 5.22 -3.17 -8.13
CA GLN A 50 5.08 -2.12 -9.13
C GLN A 50 4.25 -0.94 -8.60
N VAL A 51 3.22 -1.19 -7.78
CA VAL A 51 2.47 -0.12 -7.11
C VAL A 51 3.41 0.77 -6.29
N ILE A 52 4.27 0.17 -5.45
CA ILE A 52 5.21 0.91 -4.61
C ILE A 52 6.16 1.75 -5.47
N ILE A 53 6.75 1.16 -6.51
CA ILE A 53 7.67 1.86 -7.42
C ILE A 53 6.97 3.01 -8.15
N CYS A 54 5.77 2.78 -8.68
CA CYS A 54 4.99 3.81 -9.37
C CYS A 54 4.59 4.94 -8.42
N ALA A 55 4.20 4.61 -7.19
CA ALA A 55 3.85 5.59 -6.17
C ALA A 55 5.04 6.50 -5.81
N LEU A 56 6.24 5.94 -5.68
CA LEU A 56 7.48 6.71 -5.49
C LEU A 56 7.77 7.62 -6.69
N LYS A 57 7.72 7.07 -7.92
CA LYS A 57 7.98 7.84 -9.15
C LYS A 57 6.99 8.99 -9.36
N GLN A 58 5.76 8.86 -8.88
CA GLN A 58 4.71 9.86 -9.00
C GLN A 58 4.64 10.80 -7.78
N ASN A 59 5.57 10.69 -6.83
CA ASN A 59 5.57 11.45 -5.56
C ASN A 59 4.27 11.30 -4.76
N VAL A 60 3.63 10.12 -4.82
CA VAL A 60 2.45 9.80 -4.00
C VAL A 60 2.85 9.49 -2.57
N ILE A 61 4.02 8.86 -2.40
CA ILE A 61 4.74 8.58 -1.15
C ILE A 61 6.23 8.84 -1.38
N ASP A 62 6.97 9.07 -0.29
CA ASP A 62 8.43 9.18 -0.29
C ASP A 62 9.08 7.91 0.23
N LEU A 63 10.39 7.73 -0.01
CA LEU A 63 11.13 6.56 0.52
C LEU A 63 11.07 6.47 2.05
N GLN A 64 11.06 7.62 2.73
CA GLN A 64 10.93 7.72 4.19
C GLN A 64 9.56 7.29 4.71
N ASP A 65 8.54 7.24 3.85
CA ASP A 65 7.20 6.79 4.22
C ASP A 65 7.08 5.26 4.22
N ILE A 66 8.05 4.54 3.63
CA ILE A 66 7.99 3.08 3.48
C ILE A 66 8.49 2.40 4.74
N VAL A 67 7.65 1.52 5.29
CA VAL A 67 8.03 0.65 6.42
C VAL A 67 8.64 -0.64 5.88
N ILE A 68 9.88 -0.89 6.26
CA ILE A 68 10.62 -2.13 5.99
C ILE A 68 10.88 -2.79 7.35
N GLU A 69 10.52 -4.07 7.49
CA GLU A 69 10.94 -4.85 8.66
C GLU A 69 12.42 -5.26 8.50
N ASN A 70 13.16 -5.26 9.61
CA ASN A 70 14.52 -5.78 9.69
C ASN A 70 14.55 -7.30 9.55
#